data_AF-A0A6N7ZSV5-F1
#
_entry.id   AF-A0A6N7ZSV5-F1
#
_cell.length_a   1.000
_cell.length_b   1.000
_cell.length_c   1.000
_cell.angle_alpha   90.00
_cell.angle_beta   90.00
_cell.angle_gamma   90.00
#
_symmetry.space_group_name_H-M   'P 1'
#
loop_
_entity.id
_entity.type
_entity.pdbx_description
1 polymer ?
#
loop_
_entity_poly.entity_id
_entity_poly.type
_entity_poly.pdbx_seq_one_letter_code
_entity_poly.pdbx_strand_id
1 'polypeptide(L)'
;MDFHELMTPAARRQNESMADEIERIYELSDRWLAADLVRLARKAKELEPDLYARVGTIEHDLVSNIIPEIAARLGETNFKPDERGGGVRGLQGWELRLRAGACFESAGFSTAGRTEDKPGVIEVLLHEPDNGNPVGIALDRVVPAHDADDDYFASTVREVARYRGHGDFAMWTPSLTERSYDRTAAVGPRF
;
A
#
# COMPACT_ATOMS: atom_id res chain seq x y z
N MET A 1 -5.66 -27.07 4.73
CA MET A 1 -4.74 -27.06 3.57
C MET A 1 -3.92 -25.80 3.71
N ASP A 2 -2.64 -25.93 4.02
CA ASP A 2 -1.75 -24.77 4.11
C ASP A 2 -1.34 -24.37 2.69
N PHE A 3 -1.75 -23.17 2.25
CA PHE A 3 -1.37 -22.66 0.94
C PHE A 3 0.15 -22.50 0.79
N HIS A 4 0.92 -22.34 1.88
CA HIS A 4 2.37 -22.33 1.80
C HIS A 4 2.90 -23.66 1.26
N GLU A 5 2.30 -24.79 1.64
CA GLU A 5 2.70 -26.12 1.14
C GLU A 5 2.53 -26.27 -0.39
N LEU A 6 1.65 -25.46 -0.99
CA LEU A 6 1.40 -25.41 -2.44
C LEU A 6 2.34 -24.46 -3.20
N MET A 7 3.09 -23.61 -2.48
CA MET A 7 4.01 -22.64 -3.08
C MET A 7 5.40 -23.23 -3.30
N THR A 8 6.03 -22.84 -4.41
CA THR A 8 7.46 -23.11 -4.63
C THR A 8 8.29 -22.35 -3.58
N PRO A 9 9.50 -22.85 -3.24
CA PRO A 9 10.39 -22.15 -2.31
C PRO A 9 10.68 -20.70 -2.73
N ALA A 10 10.83 -20.45 -4.04
CA ALA A 10 11.04 -19.11 -4.58
C ALA A 10 9.83 -18.19 -4.32
N ALA A 11 8.61 -18.68 -4.52
CA ALA A 11 7.41 -17.91 -4.25
C ALA A 11 7.22 -17.61 -2.75
N ARG A 12 7.62 -18.55 -1.86
CA ARG A 12 7.61 -18.30 -0.41
C ARG A 12 8.57 -17.18 -0.02
N ARG A 13 9.82 -17.24 -0.52
CA ARG A 13 10.82 -16.18 -0.31
C ARG A 13 10.35 -14.83 -0.81
N GLN A 14 9.65 -14.79 -1.93
CA GLN A 14 9.08 -13.53 -2.46
C GLN A 14 8.01 -12.96 -1.53
N ASN A 15 7.09 -13.80 -1.04
CA ASN A 15 6.07 -13.35 -0.10
C ASN A 15 6.68 -12.88 1.23
N GLU A 16 7.68 -13.61 1.76
CA GLU A 16 8.43 -13.21 2.96
C GLU A 16 9.15 -11.87 2.73
N SER A 17 9.85 -11.72 1.61
CA SER A 17 10.56 -10.47 1.30
C SER A 17 9.62 -9.27 1.12
N MET A 18 8.42 -9.48 0.55
CA MET A 18 7.41 -8.43 0.48
C MET A 18 6.90 -8.08 1.88
N ALA A 19 6.55 -9.07 2.70
CA ALA A 19 6.07 -8.85 4.06
C ALA A 19 7.09 -8.07 4.90
N ASP A 20 8.36 -8.48 4.85
CA ASP A 20 9.47 -7.80 5.54
C ASP A 20 9.62 -6.33 5.07
N GLU A 21 9.48 -6.07 3.76
CA GLU A 21 9.58 -4.72 3.22
C GLU A 21 8.39 -3.83 3.64
N ILE A 22 7.18 -4.39 3.67
CA ILE A 22 5.98 -3.66 4.12
C ILE A 22 6.04 -3.38 5.63
N GLU A 23 6.49 -4.34 6.45
CA GLU A 23 6.70 -4.14 7.88
C GLU A 23 7.76 -3.06 8.14
N ARG A 24 8.90 -3.12 7.43
CA ARG A 24 9.92 -2.06 7.47
C ARG A 24 9.34 -0.70 7.15
N ILE A 25 8.51 -0.59 6.11
CA ILE A 25 7.86 0.67 5.71
C ILE A 25 6.90 1.16 6.79
N TYR A 26 6.11 0.26 7.38
CA TYR A 26 5.18 0.58 8.45
C TYR A 26 5.89 1.18 9.68
N GLU A 27 7.08 0.69 10.02
CA GLU A 27 7.87 1.17 11.16
C GLU A 27 8.57 2.52 10.92
N LEU A 28 8.66 3.00 9.67
CA LEU A 28 9.31 4.28 9.38
C LEU A 28 8.57 5.42 10.08
N SER A 29 9.28 6.37 10.68
CA SER A 29 8.68 7.65 11.09
C SER A 29 8.22 8.46 9.88
N ASP A 30 7.29 9.41 10.05
CA ASP A 30 6.70 10.20 8.95
C ASP A 30 7.71 10.79 7.98
N ARG A 31 8.80 11.39 8.49
CA ARG A 31 9.88 11.94 7.66
C ARG A 31 10.52 10.87 6.76
N TRP A 32 10.81 9.69 7.31
CA TRP A 32 11.46 8.61 6.57
C TRP A 32 10.49 7.93 5.62
N LEU A 33 9.23 7.77 6.01
CA LEU A 33 8.18 7.25 5.14
C LEU A 33 7.98 8.17 3.93
N ALA A 34 7.90 9.49 4.15
CA ALA A 34 7.76 10.47 3.09
C ALA A 34 8.93 10.41 2.09
N ALA A 35 10.16 10.36 2.59
CA ALA A 35 11.36 10.23 1.76
C ALA A 35 11.36 8.91 0.97
N ASP A 36 10.94 7.81 1.60
CA ASP A 36 10.91 6.50 0.98
C ASP A 36 9.86 6.41 -0.13
N LEU A 37 8.67 6.98 0.08
CA LEU A 37 7.64 7.08 -0.97
C LEU A 37 8.12 7.86 -2.18
N VAL A 38 8.77 9.02 -1.97
CA VAL A 38 9.32 9.81 -3.09
C VAL A 38 10.43 9.05 -3.80
N ARG A 39 11.28 8.33 -3.07
CA ARG A 39 12.31 7.45 -3.64
C ARG A 39 11.68 6.35 -4.50
N LEU A 40 10.67 5.65 -4.00
CA LEU A 40 9.95 4.60 -4.71
C LEU A 40 9.26 5.17 -5.96
N ALA A 41 8.56 6.30 -5.85
CA ALA A 41 7.89 6.95 -6.98
C ALA A 41 8.87 7.38 -8.08
N ARG A 42 10.02 7.96 -7.70
CA ARG A 42 11.11 8.28 -8.65
C ARG A 42 11.61 7.02 -9.35
N LYS A 43 11.84 5.95 -8.58
CA LYS A 43 12.36 4.70 -9.13
C LYS A 43 11.35 3.99 -10.03
N ALA A 44 10.06 4.06 -9.73
CA ALA A 44 8.99 3.60 -10.60
C ALA A 44 9.03 4.32 -11.96
N LYS A 45 9.14 5.66 -11.95
CA LYS A 45 9.29 6.47 -13.17
C LYS A 45 10.54 6.14 -13.98
N GLU A 46 11.65 5.79 -13.31
CA GLU A 46 12.88 5.37 -13.99
C GLU A 46 12.76 3.99 -14.65
N LEU A 47 12.02 3.06 -14.04
CA LEU A 47 11.86 1.70 -14.55
C LEU A 47 10.84 1.62 -15.68
N GLU A 48 9.75 2.38 -15.59
CA GLU A 48 8.65 2.38 -16.55
C GLU A 48 8.33 3.81 -17.04
N PRO A 49 9.29 4.49 -17.72
CA PRO A 49 9.13 5.90 -18.10
C PRO A 49 7.92 6.12 -19.01
N ASP A 50 7.64 5.19 -19.93
CA ASP A 50 6.53 5.31 -20.88
C ASP A 50 5.15 5.17 -20.22
N LEU A 51 5.06 4.42 -19.11
CA LEU A 51 3.82 4.28 -18.34
C LEU A 51 3.50 5.59 -17.62
N TYR A 52 4.49 6.16 -16.95
CA TYR A 52 4.31 7.34 -16.09
C TYR A 52 4.46 8.67 -16.83
N ALA A 53 4.93 8.69 -18.07
CA ALA A 53 4.94 9.89 -18.92
C ALA A 53 3.55 10.24 -19.49
N ARG A 54 2.59 9.31 -19.47
CA ARG A 54 1.25 9.49 -20.04
C ARG A 54 0.36 10.30 -19.11
N VAL A 55 0.42 11.62 -19.25
CA VAL A 55 -0.46 12.54 -18.48
C VAL A 55 -1.93 12.18 -18.68
N GLY A 56 -2.68 12.13 -17.58
CA GLY A 56 -4.10 11.79 -17.57
C GLY A 56 -4.41 10.32 -17.36
N THR A 57 -3.40 9.44 -17.29
CA THR A 57 -3.60 8.07 -16.81
C THR A 57 -3.60 8.01 -15.28
N ILE A 58 -4.16 6.93 -14.75
CA ILE A 58 -4.28 6.71 -13.31
C ILE A 58 -2.92 6.43 -12.69
N GLU A 59 -2.06 5.69 -13.38
CA GLU A 59 -0.69 5.41 -12.95
C GLU A 59 0.14 6.69 -12.87
N HIS A 60 -0.01 7.57 -13.86
CA HIS A 60 0.63 8.88 -13.84
C HIS A 60 0.14 9.71 -12.65
N ASP A 61 -1.18 9.78 -12.43
CA ASP A 61 -1.75 10.57 -11.34
C ASP A 61 -1.31 10.06 -9.96
N LEU A 62 -1.26 8.74 -9.78
CA LEU A 62 -0.80 8.12 -8.55
C LEU A 62 0.66 8.47 -8.24
N VAL A 63 1.57 8.23 -9.19
CA VAL A 63 3.02 8.35 -8.97
C VAL A 63 3.54 9.78 -9.08
N SER A 64 2.89 10.63 -9.88
CA SER A 64 3.35 12.00 -10.13
C SER A 64 2.59 13.06 -9.33
N ASN A 65 1.37 12.77 -8.85
CA ASN A 65 0.56 13.75 -8.12
C ASN A 65 0.24 13.27 -6.70
N ILE A 66 -0.39 12.10 -6.54
CA ILE A 66 -0.89 11.63 -5.23
C ILE A 66 0.24 11.32 -4.25
N ILE A 67 1.18 10.44 -4.63
CA ILE A 67 2.29 10.06 -3.75
C ILE A 67 3.12 11.29 -3.30
N PRO A 68 3.53 12.20 -4.20
CA PRO A 68 4.24 13.41 -3.81
C PRO A 68 3.44 14.34 -2.88
N GLU A 69 2.12 14.44 -3.06
CA GLU A 69 1.28 15.25 -2.17
C GLU A 69 1.17 14.62 -0.77
N ILE A 70 1.01 13.30 -0.66
CA ILE A 70 1.03 12.58 0.63
C ILE A 70 2.38 12.78 1.32
N ALA A 71 3.49 12.57 0.60
CA ALA A 71 4.83 12.78 1.15
C ALA A 71 5.05 14.21 1.63
N ALA A 72 4.53 15.20 0.91
CA ALA A 72 4.63 16.60 1.33
C ALA A 72 3.84 16.88 2.62
N ARG A 73 2.66 16.27 2.80
CA ARG A 73 1.86 16.39 4.04
C ARG A 73 2.53 15.71 5.23
N LEU A 74 3.30 14.64 4.99
CA LEU A 74 4.17 14.01 5.99
C LEU A 74 5.44 14.83 6.31
N GLY A 75 5.68 15.94 5.60
CA GLY A 75 6.79 16.86 5.86
C GLY A 75 8.01 16.69 4.96
N GLU A 76 7.94 15.94 3.86
CA GLU A 76 9.00 15.95 2.85
C GLU A 76 9.07 17.33 2.17
N THR A 77 10.29 17.77 1.90
CA THR A 77 10.56 19.07 1.25
C THR A 77 11.48 18.93 0.03
N ASN A 78 12.19 17.81 -0.10
CA ASN A 78 13.16 17.54 -1.14
C ASN A 78 12.51 16.99 -2.42
N PHE A 79 11.71 17.82 -3.07
CA PHE A 79 11.13 17.54 -4.38
C PHE A 79 12.00 18.15 -5.49
N LYS A 80 12.21 17.42 -6.58
CA LYS A 80 12.72 18.00 -7.83
C LYS A 80 11.63 18.91 -8.43
N PRO A 81 12.00 19.84 -9.33
CA PRO A 81 11.02 20.58 -10.11
C PRO A 81 9.98 19.62 -10.73
N ASP A 82 8.72 20.03 -10.70
CA ASP A 82 7.57 19.31 -11.26
C ASP A 82 7.23 17.95 -10.62
N GLU A 83 7.91 17.53 -9.55
CA GLU A 83 7.56 16.29 -8.83
C GLU A 83 6.34 16.42 -7.93
N ARG A 84 5.95 17.64 -7.59
CA ARG A 84 4.71 17.91 -6.87
C ARG A 84 3.94 18.89 -7.72
N GLY A 85 2.82 18.49 -8.29
CA GLY A 85 2.05 19.32 -9.21
C GLY A 85 0.59 18.88 -9.28
N GLY A 86 -0.14 19.44 -10.24
CA GLY A 86 -1.52 19.02 -10.53
C GLY A 86 -2.59 19.51 -9.56
N GLY A 87 -3.83 19.07 -9.81
CA GLY A 87 -5.03 19.45 -9.05
C GLY A 87 -5.11 18.88 -7.64
N VAL A 88 -4.19 17.99 -7.25
CA VAL A 88 -4.24 17.28 -5.95
C VAL A 88 -3.86 18.16 -4.76
N ARG A 89 -3.09 19.24 -4.97
CA ARG A 89 -2.62 20.13 -3.90
C ARG A 89 -3.76 20.83 -3.15
N GLY A 90 -4.88 21.06 -3.83
CA GLY A 90 -6.06 21.71 -3.26
C GLY A 90 -7.03 20.78 -2.55
N LEU A 91 -6.84 19.46 -2.67
CA LEU A 91 -7.76 18.47 -2.13
C LEU A 91 -7.71 18.50 -0.59
N GLN A 92 -8.87 18.55 0.04
CA GLN A 92 -9.01 18.33 1.47
C GLN A 92 -8.72 16.86 1.81
N GLY A 93 -8.54 16.57 3.09
CA GLY A 93 -8.13 15.23 3.54
C GLY A 93 -8.98 14.10 2.93
N TRP A 94 -10.30 14.24 3.00
CA TRP A 94 -11.24 13.27 2.44
C TRP A 94 -11.13 13.11 0.92
N GLU A 95 -11.07 14.22 0.18
CA GLU A 95 -10.98 14.22 -1.27
C GLU A 95 -9.67 13.57 -1.75
N LEU A 96 -8.59 13.73 -0.99
CA LEU A 96 -7.32 13.05 -1.24
C LEU A 96 -7.46 11.54 -1.06
N ARG A 97 -8.16 11.06 -0.02
CA ARG A 97 -8.40 9.62 0.18
C ARG A 97 -9.21 9.02 -0.96
N LEU A 98 -10.31 9.67 -1.35
CA LEU A 98 -11.12 9.23 -2.49
C LEU A 98 -10.31 9.17 -3.79
N ARG A 99 -9.51 10.21 -4.08
CA ARG A 99 -8.71 10.25 -5.29
C ARG A 99 -7.61 9.18 -5.29
N ALA A 100 -6.96 8.96 -4.15
CA ALA A 100 -5.97 7.90 -3.99
C ALA A 100 -6.62 6.51 -4.18
N GLY A 101 -7.76 6.28 -3.54
CA GLY A 101 -8.53 5.04 -3.66
C GLY A 101 -8.93 4.73 -5.11
N ALA A 102 -9.50 5.70 -5.81
CA ALA A 102 -9.86 5.56 -7.22
C ALA A 102 -8.65 5.27 -8.11
N CYS A 103 -7.47 5.81 -7.77
CA CYS A 103 -6.25 5.47 -8.50
C CYS A 103 -5.82 4.03 -8.25
N PHE A 104 -5.92 3.54 -7.01
CA PHE A 104 -5.52 2.19 -6.65
C PHE A 104 -6.44 1.12 -7.22
N GLU A 105 -7.76 1.31 -7.12
CA GLU A 105 -8.75 0.38 -7.66
C GLU A 105 -8.53 0.10 -9.15
N SER A 106 -7.99 1.07 -9.88
CA SER A 106 -7.82 1.01 -11.33
C SER A 106 -6.36 0.88 -11.79
N ALA A 107 -5.38 0.89 -10.87
CA ALA A 107 -3.97 0.83 -11.24
C ALA A 107 -3.60 -0.55 -11.77
N GLY A 108 -2.91 -0.59 -12.92
CA GLY A 108 -2.32 -1.83 -13.41
C GLY A 108 -1.13 -2.30 -12.58
N PHE A 109 -1.05 -3.60 -12.29
CA PHE A 109 0.10 -4.21 -11.64
C PHE A 109 1.30 -4.32 -12.60
N SER A 110 2.50 -4.01 -12.10
CA SER A 110 3.77 -4.29 -12.79
C SER A 110 4.78 -4.93 -11.82
N THR A 111 5.50 -5.93 -12.31
CA THR A 111 6.59 -6.60 -11.59
C THR A 111 7.96 -6.06 -12.00
N ALA A 112 8.02 -4.89 -12.65
CA ALA A 112 9.28 -4.33 -13.12
C ALA A 112 10.25 -4.05 -11.95
N GLY A 113 11.52 -4.38 -12.15
CA GLY A 113 12.56 -4.27 -11.14
C GLY A 113 12.54 -5.36 -10.06
N ARG A 114 11.62 -6.34 -10.13
CA ARG A 114 11.61 -7.52 -9.24
C ARG A 114 12.85 -8.39 -9.49
N THR A 115 13.45 -8.90 -8.42
CA THR A 115 14.48 -9.94 -8.46
C THR A 115 14.04 -11.17 -7.67
N GLU A 116 14.87 -12.22 -7.59
CA GLU A 116 14.53 -13.41 -6.79
C GLU A 116 14.40 -13.07 -5.29
N ASP A 117 15.24 -12.14 -4.79
CA ASP A 117 15.36 -11.83 -3.37
C ASP A 117 14.73 -10.50 -2.97
N LYS A 118 14.16 -9.73 -3.92
CA LYS A 118 13.59 -8.40 -3.64
C LYS A 118 12.34 -8.12 -4.47
N PRO A 119 11.26 -7.59 -3.87
CA PRO A 119 10.09 -7.19 -4.60
C PRO A 119 10.39 -6.02 -5.54
N GLY A 120 9.62 -5.92 -6.63
CA GLY A 120 9.72 -4.79 -7.54
C GLY A 120 9.25 -3.49 -6.87
N VAL A 121 9.79 -2.35 -7.26
CA VAL A 121 9.39 -1.06 -6.65
C VAL A 121 7.92 -0.74 -6.93
N ILE A 122 7.45 -1.02 -8.14
CA ILE A 122 6.05 -0.81 -8.51
C ILE A 122 5.15 -1.79 -7.76
N GLU A 123 5.60 -3.03 -7.60
CA GLU A 123 4.92 -4.06 -6.83
C GLU A 123 4.76 -3.65 -5.35
N VAL A 124 5.79 -3.06 -4.73
CA VAL A 124 5.71 -2.54 -3.36
C VAL A 124 4.75 -1.35 -3.30
N LEU A 125 4.85 -0.38 -4.20
CA LEU A 125 3.97 0.79 -4.21
C LEU A 125 2.49 0.42 -4.41
N LEU A 126 2.23 -0.59 -5.24
CA LEU A 126 0.89 -1.05 -5.60
C LEU A 126 0.47 -2.28 -4.77
N HIS A 127 1.13 -2.56 -3.64
CA HIS A 127 0.76 -3.72 -2.83
C HIS A 127 -0.69 -3.61 -2.34
N GLU A 128 -1.39 -4.73 -2.22
CA GLU A 128 -2.81 -4.71 -1.87
C GLU A 128 -3.04 -4.11 -0.47
N PRO A 129 -4.05 -3.22 -0.28
CA PRO A 129 -4.27 -2.55 1.01
C PRO A 129 -4.40 -3.50 2.22
N ASP A 130 -5.00 -4.67 2.04
CA ASP A 130 -5.24 -5.66 3.09
C ASP A 130 -3.97 -6.42 3.55
N ASN A 131 -2.90 -6.33 2.77
CA ASN A 131 -1.58 -6.89 3.10
C ASN A 131 -0.56 -5.80 3.42
N GLY A 132 -1.02 -4.56 3.56
CA GLY A 132 -0.24 -3.39 3.87
C GLY A 132 0.22 -2.70 2.60
N ASN A 133 -0.34 -1.52 2.33
CA ASN A 133 0.09 -0.72 1.20
C ASN A 133 0.88 0.51 1.70
N PRO A 134 2.09 0.80 1.16
CA PRO A 134 2.87 1.96 1.58
C PRO A 134 2.14 3.30 1.44
N VAL A 135 1.34 3.47 0.38
CA VAL A 135 0.52 4.66 0.16
C VAL A 135 -0.62 4.72 1.16
N GLY A 136 -1.30 3.61 1.43
CA GLY A 136 -2.35 3.50 2.44
C GLY A 136 -1.85 3.81 3.85
N ILE A 137 -0.73 3.20 4.25
CA ILE A 137 -0.05 3.45 5.53
C ILE A 137 0.28 4.94 5.67
N ALA A 138 0.82 5.55 4.61
CA ALA A 138 1.16 6.96 4.63
C ALA A 138 -0.08 7.87 4.66
N LEU A 139 -1.11 7.50 3.92
CA LEU A 139 -2.38 8.20 3.84
C LEU A 139 -3.06 8.24 5.22
N ASP A 140 -3.10 7.13 5.93
CA ASP A 140 -3.66 7.02 7.28
C ASP A 140 -3.01 7.97 8.30
N ARG A 141 -1.73 8.31 8.10
CA ARG A 141 -1.00 9.25 8.98
C ARG A 141 -1.30 10.71 8.69
N VAL A 142 -1.63 11.06 7.45
CA VAL A 142 -1.94 12.45 7.04
C VAL A 142 -3.42 12.76 7.09
N VAL A 143 -4.26 11.74 6.87
CA VAL A 143 -5.71 11.81 6.89
C VAL A 143 -6.18 10.49 7.47
N PRO A 144 -6.70 10.43 8.71
CA PRO A 144 -7.16 9.18 9.29
C PRO A 144 -8.23 8.46 8.43
N ALA A 145 -8.29 7.14 8.54
CA ALA A 145 -9.28 6.33 7.83
C ALA A 145 -10.71 6.74 8.18
N HIS A 146 -11.57 6.77 7.15
CA HIS A 146 -12.97 7.09 7.34
C HIS A 146 -13.81 5.79 7.35
N ASP A 147 -14.83 5.76 8.20
CA ASP A 147 -15.75 4.62 8.29
C ASP A 147 -16.83 4.62 7.18
N ALA A 148 -16.50 5.16 6.00
CA ALA A 148 -17.41 5.20 4.87
C ALA A 148 -17.02 4.14 3.82
N ASP A 149 -18.01 3.62 3.11
CA ASP A 149 -17.82 2.53 2.14
C ASP A 149 -17.02 2.96 0.89
N ASP A 150 -16.92 4.26 0.62
CA ASP A 150 -16.18 4.85 -0.50
C ASP A 150 -14.69 5.11 -0.21
N ASP A 151 -14.23 4.86 1.02
CA ASP A 151 -12.80 4.81 1.34
C ASP A 151 -12.21 3.45 0.94
N TYR A 152 -11.74 3.33 -0.30
CA TYR A 152 -11.19 2.09 -0.87
C TYR A 152 -10.15 1.39 0.02
N PHE A 153 -9.23 2.13 0.65
CA PHE A 153 -8.22 1.55 1.52
C PHE A 153 -8.85 0.98 2.78
N ALA A 154 -9.70 1.78 3.44
CA ALA A 154 -10.34 1.36 4.69
C ALA A 154 -11.32 0.20 4.48
N SER A 155 -12.10 0.22 3.40
CA SER A 155 -13.06 -0.84 3.08
C SER A 155 -12.36 -2.16 2.78
N THR A 156 -11.25 -2.14 2.02
CA THR A 156 -10.44 -3.33 1.71
C THR A 156 -9.81 -3.93 2.97
N VAL A 157 -9.19 -3.09 3.82
CA VAL A 157 -8.62 -3.54 5.10
C VAL A 157 -9.71 -4.13 6.01
N ARG A 158 -10.87 -3.47 6.09
CA ARG A 158 -11.99 -3.91 6.91
C ARG A 158 -12.55 -5.25 6.48
N GLU A 159 -12.79 -5.42 5.19
CA GLU A 159 -13.30 -6.67 4.64
C GLU A 159 -12.40 -7.84 5.02
N VAL A 160 -11.10 -7.67 4.83
CA VAL A 160 -10.13 -8.73 5.08
C VAL A 160 -9.86 -8.92 6.58
N ALA A 161 -9.82 -7.87 7.38
CA ALA A 161 -9.70 -7.98 8.83
C ALA A 161 -10.87 -8.76 9.44
N ARG A 162 -12.10 -8.53 8.96
CA ARG A 162 -13.29 -9.31 9.34
C ARG A 162 -13.15 -10.77 8.91
N TYR A 163 -12.70 -11.02 7.67
CA TYR A 163 -12.46 -12.36 7.17
C TYR A 163 -11.39 -13.12 7.98
N ARG A 164 -10.35 -12.42 8.44
CA ARG A 164 -9.27 -12.94 9.30
C ARG A 164 -9.64 -12.99 10.80
N GLY A 165 -10.88 -12.66 11.17
CA GLY A 165 -11.35 -12.73 12.56
C GLY A 165 -10.75 -11.67 13.49
N HIS A 166 -10.08 -10.64 12.95
CA HIS A 166 -9.48 -9.56 13.73
C HIS A 166 -10.53 -8.51 14.16
N GLY A 167 -11.65 -8.38 13.44
CA GLY A 167 -12.72 -7.44 13.76
C GLY A 167 -12.79 -6.27 12.76
N ASP A 168 -13.29 -5.12 13.20
CA ASP A 168 -13.54 -3.95 12.35
C ASP A 168 -12.36 -2.98 12.35
N PHE A 169 -11.33 -3.30 11.57
CA PHE A 169 -10.15 -2.45 11.39
C PHE A 169 -10.25 -1.67 10.08
N ALA A 170 -10.08 -0.34 10.16
CA ALA A 170 -10.08 0.55 9.00
C ALA A 170 -8.67 0.96 8.54
N MET A 171 -7.64 0.61 9.32
CA MET A 171 -6.22 0.90 9.03
C MET A 171 -5.43 -0.38 9.16
N TRP A 172 -4.49 -0.58 8.24
CA TRP A 172 -3.66 -1.78 8.27
C TRP A 172 -2.57 -1.68 9.35
N THR A 173 -2.31 -2.80 10.02
CA THR A 173 -1.17 -2.98 10.92
C THR A 173 -0.54 -4.35 10.68
N PRO A 174 0.75 -4.56 11.02
CA PRO A 174 1.42 -5.86 10.83
C PRO A 174 0.69 -7.03 11.51
N SER A 175 -0.02 -6.78 12.62
CA SER A 175 -0.83 -7.80 13.30
C SER A 175 -1.97 -8.37 12.46
N LEU A 176 -2.42 -7.66 11.41
CA LEU A 176 -3.45 -8.15 10.50
C LEU A 176 -2.91 -9.17 9.48
N THR A 177 -1.59 -9.26 9.33
CA THR A 177 -0.92 -10.23 8.42
C THR A 177 -0.95 -11.64 8.98
N GLU A 178 -1.16 -11.79 10.30
CA GLU A 178 -1.26 -13.11 10.93
C GLU A 178 -2.45 -13.89 10.37
N ARG A 179 -2.12 -15.04 9.79
CA ARG A 179 -3.06 -16.11 9.49
C ARG A 179 -3.66 -16.60 10.79
N SER A 180 -4.89 -16.22 11.10
CA SER A 180 -5.73 -16.93 12.06
C SER A 180 -6.11 -18.33 11.52
N TYR A 181 -5.13 -19.19 11.29
CA TYR A 181 -5.34 -20.63 11.13
C TYR A 181 -5.20 -21.30 12.49
N ASP A 182 -5.99 -20.86 13.47
CA ASP A 182 -6.32 -21.73 14.59
C ASP A 182 -7.80 -22.16 14.50
N ARG A 183 -8.04 -23.10 13.58
CA ARG A 183 -9.31 -23.85 13.49
C ARG A 183 -9.31 -25.08 14.41
N THR A 184 -8.52 -25.08 15.49
CA THR A 184 -8.42 -26.21 16.41
C THR A 184 -8.81 -25.91 17.86
N ALA A 185 -9.15 -24.67 18.21
CA ALA A 185 -9.59 -24.34 19.58
C ALA A 185 -11.12 -24.36 19.81
N ALA A 186 -11.93 -24.79 18.84
CA ALA A 186 -13.39 -24.78 18.95
C ALA A 186 -14.07 -26.16 18.80
N VAL A 187 -13.51 -27.21 19.40
CA VAL A 187 -14.30 -28.41 19.80
C VAL A 187 -13.76 -28.94 21.14
N GLY A 188 -14.03 -28.23 22.23
CA GLY A 188 -14.01 -28.82 23.57
C GLY A 188 -15.31 -29.63 23.80
N PRO A 189 -15.27 -30.78 24.49
CA PRO A 189 -16.42 -31.66 24.60
C PRO A 189 -17.53 -30.96 25.38
N ARG A 190 -18.75 -30.97 24.82
CA ARG A 190 -19.95 -30.72 25.61
C ARG A 190 -20.12 -31.92 26.55
N PHE A 191 -20.06 -31.66 27.85
CA PHE A 191 -20.55 -32.57 28.88
C PHE A 191 -22.05 -32.81 28.71
#